data_AF-A0A4Q7KIM5-F1
#
_entry.id   AF-A0A4Q7KIM5-F1
#
_cell.length_a   1.000
_cell.length_b   1.000
_cell.length_c   1.000
_cell.angle_alpha   90.00
_cell.angle_beta   90.00
_cell.angle_gamma   90.00
#
_symmetry.space_group_name_H-M   'P 1'
#
loop_
_entity.id
_entity.type
_entity.pdbx_description
1 polymer ?
#
loop_
_entity_poly.entity_id
_entity_poly.type
_entity_poly.pdbx_seq_one_letter_code
_entity_poly.pdbx_strand_id
1 'polypeptide(L)'
;MNAPNPATEPVDPAKLTRQVGRALLAVVPPEWKQLRAEYRAAGRHVEADLLVITGDGREIPLAPPREVVDMLGKLRAAMYQPGRGTWLSAVYQLAYPSRFSADFEPDVEPSWRRVPPPVGFVDELRFFPRQDEHIPDWLRERVAPPAQTPPSGIPVSRPAD
;
A
#
# COMPACT_ATOMS: atom_id res chain seq x y z
N MET A 1 2.21 8.48 -39.54
CA MET A 1 3.05 9.22 -38.57
C MET A 1 2.09 9.90 -37.60
N ASN A 2 1.85 9.31 -36.43
CA ASN A 2 1.04 9.93 -35.38
C ASN A 2 1.99 10.52 -34.34
N ALA A 3 1.93 11.83 -34.16
CA ALA A 3 2.67 12.54 -33.13
C ALA A 3 2.15 12.14 -31.72
N PRO A 4 3.01 12.00 -30.71
CA PRO A 4 2.57 11.77 -29.35
C PRO A 4 1.95 13.04 -28.72
N ASN A 5 0.83 12.83 -28.04
CA ASN A 5 -0.03 13.78 -27.32
C ASN A 5 0.70 14.48 -26.13
N PRO A 6 0.54 15.79 -25.87
CA PRO A 6 1.18 16.47 -24.76
C PRO A 6 0.28 16.43 -23.49
N ALA A 7 0.31 15.33 -22.72
CA ALA A 7 -0.37 15.29 -21.41
C ALA A 7 0.05 14.11 -20.51
N THR A 8 1.33 13.98 -20.17
CA THR A 8 1.77 13.42 -18.88
C THR A 8 3.24 13.76 -18.72
N GLU A 9 3.56 14.83 -17.99
CA GLU A 9 4.91 14.93 -17.45
C GLU A 9 5.17 13.66 -16.61
N PRO A 10 6.33 13.00 -16.78
CA PRO A 10 6.69 11.89 -15.91
C PRO A 10 6.66 12.41 -14.47
N VAL A 11 5.85 11.77 -13.63
CA VAL A 11 5.76 12.12 -12.21
C VAL A 11 7.12 11.83 -11.58
N ASP A 12 7.85 12.87 -11.21
CA ASP A 12 9.13 12.74 -10.51
C ASP A 12 8.90 12.19 -9.09
N PRO A 13 9.31 10.93 -8.81
CA PRO A 13 9.09 10.30 -7.51
C PRO A 13 9.75 11.08 -6.36
N ALA A 14 10.92 11.66 -6.60
CA ALA A 14 11.66 12.41 -5.57
C ALA A 14 10.95 13.73 -5.25
N LYS A 15 10.44 14.43 -6.27
CA LYS A 15 9.63 15.64 -6.08
C LYS A 15 8.34 15.34 -5.31
N LEU A 16 7.66 14.23 -5.63
CA LEU A 16 6.41 13.84 -4.97
C LEU A 16 6.65 13.41 -3.51
N THR A 17 7.72 12.66 -3.26
CA THR A 17 8.17 12.28 -1.91
C THR A 17 8.42 13.50 -1.02
N ARG A 18 9.04 14.56 -1.54
CA ARG A 18 9.22 15.82 -0.80
C ARG A 18 7.92 16.56 -0.53
N GLN A 19 6.97 16.53 -1.48
CA GLN A 19 5.65 17.16 -1.30
C GLN A 19 4.82 16.46 -0.24
N VAL A 20 4.86 15.12 -0.18
CA VAL A 20 4.25 14.34 0.90
C VAL A 20 4.72 14.81 2.27
N GLY A 21 6.04 14.94 2.45
CA GLY A 21 6.61 15.42 3.72
C GLY A 21 6.11 16.81 4.12
N ARG A 22 6.03 17.74 3.17
CA ARG A 22 5.51 19.09 3.42
C ARG A 22 4.03 19.09 3.82
N ALA A 23 3.21 18.27 3.15
CA ALA A 23 1.79 18.16 3.46
C ALA A 23 1.53 17.47 4.81
N LEU A 24 2.35 16.49 5.17
CA LEU A 24 2.33 15.88 6.51
C LEU A 24 2.62 16.93 7.59
N LEU A 25 3.66 17.76 7.40
CA LEU A 25 4.02 18.81 8.37
C LEU A 25 2.92 19.86 8.58
N ALA A 26 1.98 20.02 7.64
CA ALA A 26 0.89 21.00 7.75
C ALA A 26 -0.15 20.64 8.83
N VAL A 27 -0.23 19.37 9.24
CA VAL A 27 -1.18 18.91 10.28
C VAL A 27 -0.50 18.51 11.59
N VAL A 28 0.83 18.60 11.64
CA VAL A 28 1.63 18.20 12.81
C VAL A 28 1.60 19.33 13.84
N PRO A 29 1.37 19.03 15.13
CA PRO A 29 1.38 20.03 16.19
C PRO A 29 2.75 20.72 16.34
N PRO A 30 2.79 21.91 16.98
CA PRO A 30 4.05 22.50 17.41
C PRO A 30 4.80 21.54 18.36
N GLU A 31 6.13 21.69 18.43
CA GLU A 31 7.01 20.87 19.29
C GLU A 31 7.02 19.36 18.96
N TRP A 32 6.74 18.98 17.71
CA TRP A 32 6.92 17.58 17.29
C TRP A 32 8.41 17.20 17.21
N LYS A 33 8.70 15.92 17.46
CA LYS A 33 10.05 15.35 17.37
C LYS A 33 10.16 14.37 16.21
N GLN A 34 9.15 13.52 16.04
CA GLN A 34 9.09 12.55 14.95
C GLN A 34 7.66 12.42 14.43
N LEU A 35 7.51 12.01 13.18
CA LEU A 35 6.25 11.51 12.66
C LEU A 35 6.52 10.26 11.83
N ARG A 36 5.52 9.39 11.78
CA ARG A 36 5.52 8.17 10.99
C ARG A 36 4.18 8.08 10.28
N ALA A 37 4.21 8.19 8.96
CA ALA A 37 3.05 7.88 8.13
C ALA A 37 3.23 6.50 7.53
N GLU A 38 2.20 5.66 7.63
CA GLU A 38 2.16 4.36 6.98
C GLU A 38 1.07 4.36 5.93
N TYR A 39 1.37 3.79 4.78
CA TYR A 39 0.41 3.63 3.69
C TYR A 39 0.45 2.18 3.24
N ARG A 40 -0.72 1.59 3.04
CA ARG A 40 -0.88 0.21 2.58
C ARG A 40 -1.94 0.20 1.49
N ALA A 41 -1.65 -0.41 0.34
CA ALA A 41 -2.62 -0.53 -0.73
C ALA A 41 -2.50 -1.84 -1.51
N ALA A 42 -3.65 -2.39 -1.88
CA ALA A 42 -3.79 -3.55 -2.75
C ALA A 42 -5.03 -3.35 -3.62
N GLY A 43 -4.82 -3.21 -4.93
CA GLY A 43 -5.88 -2.92 -5.89
C GLY A 43 -6.55 -1.59 -5.55
N ARG A 44 -7.84 -1.65 -5.19
CA ARG A 44 -8.64 -0.48 -4.77
C ARG A 44 -8.70 -0.28 -3.25
N HIS A 45 -8.18 -1.21 -2.46
CA HIS A 45 -8.14 -1.08 -1.00
C HIS A 45 -6.95 -0.21 -0.61
N VAL A 46 -7.19 0.84 0.17
CA VAL A 46 -6.16 1.77 0.64
C VAL A 46 -6.37 2.01 2.14
N GLU A 47 -5.30 1.89 2.90
CA GLU A 47 -5.21 2.28 4.29
C GLU A 47 -4.05 3.26 4.45
N ALA A 48 -4.27 4.31 5.24
CA ALA A 48 -3.22 5.21 5.64
C ALA A 48 -3.33 5.54 7.13
N ASP A 49 -2.19 5.73 7.77
CA ASP A 49 -2.02 6.03 9.19
C ASP A 49 -0.99 7.14 9.34
N LEU A 50 -1.19 7.99 10.35
CA LEU A 50 -0.20 8.99 10.75
C LEU A 50 -0.09 9.00 12.27
N LEU A 51 1.14 8.79 12.75
CA LEU A 51 1.51 8.89 14.15
C LEU A 51 2.52 10.01 14.32
N VAL A 52 2.29 10.91 15.27
CA VAL A 52 3.23 11.97 15.64
C VAL A 52 3.75 11.72 17.03
N ILE A 53 5.06 11.82 17.21
CA ILE A 53 5.74 11.81 18.50
C ILE A 53 6.13 13.25 18.83
N THR A 54 5.58 13.80 19.91
CA THR A 54 5.88 15.15 20.41
C THR A 54 7.21 15.22 21.16
N GLY A 55 7.68 16.42 21.47
CA GLY A 55 8.93 16.67 22.18
C GLY A 55 8.97 16.08 23.58
N ASP A 56 7.81 16.00 24.24
CA ASP A 56 7.59 15.32 25.52
C ASP A 56 7.40 13.80 25.40
N GLY A 57 7.50 13.25 24.18
CA GLY A 57 7.46 11.81 23.92
C GLY A 57 6.05 11.22 23.84
N ARG A 58 5.00 12.04 23.79
CA ARG A 58 3.63 11.54 23.60
C ARG A 58 3.39 11.13 22.16
N GLU A 59 2.65 10.04 21.99
CA GLU A 59 2.19 9.55 20.70
C GLU A 59 0.78 10.06 20.41
N ILE A 60 0.63 10.78 19.31
CA ILE A 60 -0.63 11.37 18.87
C ILE A 60 -1.00 10.76 17.51
N PRO A 61 -1.98 9.85 17.45
CA PRO A 61 -2.51 9.39 16.18
C PRO A 61 -3.33 10.50 15.53
N LEU A 62 -3.03 10.80 14.26
CA LEU A 62 -3.73 11.79 13.46
C LEU A 62 -4.30 11.14 12.20
N ALA A 63 -5.35 11.74 11.64
CA ALA A 63 -5.81 11.37 10.32
C ALA A 63 -4.83 11.94 9.27
N PRO A 64 -4.26 11.11 8.37
CA PRO A 64 -3.44 11.63 7.29
C PRO A 64 -4.29 12.50 6.35
N PRO A 65 -3.77 13.67 5.90
CA PRO A 65 -4.49 14.51 4.95
C PRO A 65 -4.83 13.75 3.67
N ARG A 66 -6.02 13.98 3.11
CA ARG A 66 -6.44 13.32 1.86
C ARG A 66 -5.43 13.52 0.73
N GLU A 67 -4.87 14.71 0.62
CA GLU A 67 -3.84 15.03 -0.38
C GLU A 67 -2.59 14.15 -0.22
N VAL A 68 -2.20 13.81 1.01
CA VAL A 68 -1.07 12.90 1.27
C VAL A 68 -1.38 11.50 0.74
N VAL A 69 -2.58 10.99 0.98
CA VAL A 69 -3.03 9.68 0.48
C VAL A 69 -3.03 9.67 -1.06
N ASP A 70 -3.55 10.73 -1.69
CA ASP A 70 -3.58 10.86 -3.15
C ASP A 70 -2.17 10.96 -3.75
N MET A 71 -1.26 11.70 -3.10
CA MET A 71 0.15 11.80 -3.51
C MET A 71 0.88 10.46 -3.39
N LEU A 72 0.66 9.69 -2.31
CA LEU A 72 1.25 8.36 -2.16
C LEU A 72 0.71 7.38 -3.21
N GLY A 73 -0.57 7.46 -3.55
CA GLY A 73 -1.15 6.69 -4.66
C GLY A 73 -0.52 7.04 -6.01
N LYS A 74 -0.27 8.32 -6.29
CA LYS A 74 0.46 8.76 -7.50
C LYS A 74 1.92 8.28 -7.49
N LEU A 75 2.58 8.32 -6.33
CA LEU A 75 3.95 7.84 -6.16
C LEU A 75 4.04 6.34 -6.45
N ARG A 76 3.07 5.58 -5.96
CA ARG A 76 2.92 4.14 -6.21
C ARG A 76 2.81 3.83 -7.70
N ALA A 77 1.99 4.59 -8.42
CA ALA A 77 1.86 4.44 -9.87
C ALA A 77 3.13 4.86 -10.62
N ALA A 78 3.81 5.91 -10.17
CA ALA A 78 5.07 6.39 -10.76
C ALA A 78 6.24 5.42 -10.55
N MET A 79 6.25 4.68 -9.43
CA MET A 79 7.28 3.69 -9.08
C MET A 79 6.99 2.29 -9.64
N TYR A 80 5.90 2.12 -10.39
CA TYR A 80 5.61 0.87 -11.05
C TYR A 80 6.70 0.50 -12.05
N GLN A 81 7.16 -0.75 -11.97
CA GLN A 81 8.11 -1.32 -12.90
C GLN A 81 7.45 -2.50 -13.65
N PRO A 82 7.43 -2.48 -14.99
CA PRO A 82 6.85 -3.56 -15.78
C PRO A 82 7.42 -4.93 -15.40
N GLY A 83 6.54 -5.87 -15.08
CA GLY A 83 6.92 -7.22 -14.68
C GLY A 83 7.43 -7.37 -13.24
N ARG A 84 7.77 -6.28 -12.54
CA ARG A 84 8.08 -6.32 -11.10
C ARG A 84 6.89 -5.89 -10.23
N GLY A 85 6.02 -5.06 -10.78
CA GLY A 85 4.92 -4.43 -10.04
C GLY A 85 5.36 -3.16 -9.32
N THR A 86 4.65 -2.85 -8.25
CA THR A 86 4.93 -1.70 -7.37
C THR A 86 4.87 -2.13 -5.91
N TRP A 87 5.16 -1.21 -4.99
CA TRP A 87 5.11 -1.46 -3.56
C TRP A 87 3.67 -1.59 -3.02
N LEU A 88 3.47 -2.41 -1.98
CA LEU A 88 2.17 -2.55 -1.30
C LEU A 88 2.10 -1.79 0.01
N SER A 89 3.25 -1.58 0.66
CA SER A 89 3.37 -0.72 1.83
C SER A 89 4.48 0.29 1.68
N ALA A 90 4.25 1.47 2.25
CA ALA A 90 5.24 2.51 2.40
C ALA A 90 5.26 3.01 3.83
N VAL A 91 6.46 3.22 4.38
CA VAL A 91 6.66 3.85 5.70
C VAL A 91 7.45 5.12 5.50
N TYR A 92 6.82 6.26 5.80
CA TYR A 92 7.40 7.58 5.69
C TYR A 92 7.69 8.13 7.08
N GLN A 93 8.96 8.45 7.35
CA GLN A 93 9.39 8.95 8.65
C GLN A 93 10.08 10.30 8.51
N LEU A 94 9.68 11.27 9.33
CA LEU A 94 10.42 12.50 9.53
C LEU A 94 10.80 12.61 11.00
N ALA A 95 12.03 13.04 11.26
CA ALA A 95 12.52 13.34 12.59
C ALA A 95 13.25 14.69 12.57
N TYR A 96 12.88 15.55 13.51
CA TYR A 96 13.54 16.84 13.73
C TYR A 96 15.02 16.62 14.12
N PRO A 97 15.97 17.45 13.66
CA PRO A 97 15.80 18.64 12.82
C PRO A 97 15.77 18.40 11.31
N SER A 98 16.21 17.25 10.80
CA SER A 98 16.43 17.08 9.35
C SER A 98 16.56 15.65 8.85
N ARG A 99 16.11 14.65 9.63
CA ARG A 99 16.18 13.24 9.20
C ARG A 99 14.87 12.86 8.52
N PHE A 100 14.99 12.34 7.31
CA PHE A 100 13.87 11.86 6.50
C PHE A 100 14.20 10.47 5.96
N SER A 101 13.25 9.54 6.05
CA SER A 101 13.30 8.26 5.32
C SER A 101 11.93 7.92 4.74
N ALA A 102 11.92 7.28 3.58
CA ALA A 102 10.74 6.66 3.00
C ALA A 102 11.14 5.29 2.48
N ASP A 103 10.55 4.27 3.10
CA ASP A 103 10.81 2.87 2.81
C ASP A 103 9.61 2.30 2.05
N PHE A 104 9.85 1.57 0.97
CA PHE A 104 8.83 1.05 0.07
C PHE A 104 9.01 -0.46 -0.08
N GLU A 105 7.99 -1.22 0.30
CA GLU A 105 8.07 -2.68 0.37
C GLU A 105 7.19 -3.32 -0.71
N PRO A 106 7.80 -3.89 -1.78
CA PRO A 106 7.08 -4.59 -2.83
C PRO A 106 6.75 -6.05 -2.52
N ASP A 107 7.51 -6.69 -1.64
CA ASP A 107 7.45 -8.15 -1.48
C ASP A 107 7.05 -8.59 -0.07
N VAL A 108 6.91 -7.63 0.86
CA VAL A 108 6.48 -7.88 2.25
C VAL A 108 4.96 -7.70 2.35
N GLU A 109 4.28 -8.64 3.01
CA GLU A 109 2.85 -8.52 3.28
C GLU A 109 2.58 -7.35 4.23
N PRO A 110 1.74 -6.36 3.86
CA PRO A 110 1.41 -5.26 4.75
C PRO A 110 0.59 -5.74 5.95
N SER A 111 0.84 -5.15 7.12
CA SER A 111 0.00 -5.32 8.30
C SER A 111 -1.34 -4.59 8.14
N TRP A 112 -2.32 -5.24 7.54
CA TRP A 112 -3.65 -4.69 7.31
C TRP A 112 -4.45 -4.53 8.60
N ARG A 113 -5.14 -3.40 8.78
CA ARG A 113 -6.19 -3.30 9.82
C ARG A 113 -7.43 -4.07 9.41
N ARG A 114 -7.78 -3.98 8.13
CA ARG A 114 -8.81 -4.81 7.51
C ARG A 114 -8.23 -5.45 6.27
N VAL A 115 -8.00 -6.74 6.37
CA VAL A 115 -7.48 -7.55 5.26
C VAL A 115 -8.35 -7.36 4.02
N PRO A 116 -7.76 -6.95 2.87
CA PRO A 116 -8.49 -6.83 1.62
C PRO A 116 -9.13 -8.17 1.23
N PRO A 117 -10.33 -8.17 0.61
CA PRO A 117 -10.88 -9.40 0.03
C PRO A 117 -9.97 -9.90 -1.11
N PRO A 118 -10.01 -11.19 -1.49
CA PRO A 118 -9.18 -11.75 -2.57
C PRO A 118 -9.23 -10.94 -3.88
N VAL A 119 -10.40 -10.40 -4.23
CA VAL A 119 -10.56 -9.52 -5.41
C VAL A 119 -9.67 -8.29 -5.37
N GLY A 120 -9.34 -7.75 -4.19
CA GLY A 120 -8.42 -6.63 -4.05
C GLY A 120 -6.98 -6.98 -4.44
N PHE A 121 -6.53 -8.20 -4.13
CA PHE A 121 -5.21 -8.70 -4.52
C PHE A 121 -5.18 -9.13 -6.00
N VAL A 122 -6.30 -9.60 -6.55
CA VAL A 122 -6.42 -9.85 -8.01
C VAL A 122 -6.37 -8.53 -8.79
N ASP A 123 -7.10 -7.50 -8.33
CA ASP A 123 -7.04 -6.15 -8.91
C ASP A 123 -5.64 -5.56 -8.79
N GLU A 124 -4.91 -5.84 -7.71
CA GLU A 124 -3.51 -5.42 -7.54
C GLU A 124 -2.62 -5.96 -8.67
N LEU A 125 -2.66 -7.28 -8.94
CA LEU A 125 -1.89 -7.89 -10.02
C LEU A 125 -2.38 -7.44 -11.42
N ARG A 126 -3.66 -7.05 -11.54
CA ARG A 126 -4.20 -6.49 -12.77
C ARG A 126 -3.70 -5.07 -13.04
N PHE A 127 -3.64 -4.21 -12.02
CA PHE A 127 -3.20 -2.82 -12.15
C PHE A 127 -1.68 -2.70 -12.20
N PHE A 128 -0.97 -3.56 -11.47
CA PHE A 128 0.48 -3.59 -11.41
C PHE A 128 1.01 -5.00 -11.71
N PRO A 129 0.97 -5.42 -12.99
CA PRO A 129 1.42 -6.74 -13.42
C PRO A 129 2.82 -7.09 -12.92
N ARG A 130 2.92 -8.30 -12.36
CA ARG A 130 4.17 -8.92 -11.92
C ARG A 130 4.39 -10.20 -12.73
N GLN A 131 5.64 -10.48 -13.07
CA GLN A 131 6.06 -11.80 -13.55
C GLN A 131 5.99 -12.78 -12.39
N ASP A 132 5.80 -14.05 -12.71
CA ASP A 132 5.62 -15.09 -11.70
C ASP A 132 6.74 -15.07 -10.66
N GLU A 133 8.00 -14.86 -11.04
CA GLU A 133 9.15 -14.80 -10.12
C GLU A 133 9.12 -13.61 -9.15
N HIS A 134 8.34 -12.57 -9.46
CA HIS A 134 8.19 -11.35 -8.65
C HIS A 134 6.88 -11.31 -7.85
N ILE A 135 6.09 -12.39 -7.89
CA ILE A 135 4.94 -12.56 -7.02
C ILE A 135 5.43 -13.29 -5.75
N PRO A 136 5.38 -12.67 -4.57
CA PRO A 136 5.74 -13.35 -3.32
C PRO A 136 4.69 -14.41 -2.95
N ASP A 137 5.10 -15.44 -2.20
CA ASP A 137 4.25 -16.60 -1.87
C ASP A 137 2.94 -16.20 -1.18
N TRP A 138 3.00 -15.30 -0.20
CA TRP A 138 1.82 -14.79 0.49
C TRP A 138 0.82 -14.14 -0.50
N LEU A 139 1.30 -13.45 -1.54
CA LEU A 139 0.40 -12.82 -2.52
C LEU A 139 -0.25 -13.87 -3.42
N ARG A 140 0.48 -14.95 -3.76
CA ARG A 140 -0.09 -16.11 -4.48
C ARG A 140 -1.21 -16.76 -3.67
N GLU A 141 -1.00 -16.97 -2.38
CA GLU A 141 -2.00 -17.54 -1.48
C GLU A 141 -3.26 -16.65 -1.37
N ARG A 142 -3.08 -15.32 -1.37
CA ARG A 142 -4.20 -14.35 -1.30
C ARG A 142 -5.06 -14.30 -2.57
N VAL A 143 -4.47 -14.54 -3.75
CA VAL A 143 -5.19 -14.54 -5.03
C VAL A 143 -5.71 -15.91 -5.45
N ALA A 144 -5.16 -16.98 -4.86
CA ALA A 144 -5.65 -18.32 -5.10
C ALA A 144 -7.14 -18.40 -4.74
N PRO A 145 -7.98 -19.07 -5.56
CA PRO A 145 -9.34 -19.35 -5.16
C PRO A 145 -9.31 -20.09 -3.82
N PRO A 146 -10.27 -19.82 -2.91
CA PRO A 146 -10.36 -20.59 -1.68
C PRO A 146 -10.38 -22.06 -2.07
N ALA A 147 -9.46 -22.85 -1.50
CA ALA A 147 -9.42 -24.28 -1.75
C ALA A 147 -10.83 -24.80 -1.47
N GLN A 148 -11.52 -25.22 -2.54
CA GLN A 148 -12.80 -25.89 -2.41
C GLN A 148 -12.50 -27.13 -1.57
N THR A 149 -12.82 -27.07 -0.28
CA THR A 149 -12.91 -28.29 0.51
C THR A 149 -14.03 -29.07 -0.16
N PRO A 150 -13.77 -30.21 -0.83
CA PRO A 150 -14.86 -30.97 -1.41
C PRO A 150 -15.86 -31.23 -0.28
N PRO A 151 -17.17 -30.99 -0.49
CA PRO A 151 -18.16 -31.23 0.54
C PRO A 151 -17.97 -32.67 1.01
N SER A 152 -17.61 -32.83 2.29
CA SER A 152 -17.43 -34.14 2.91
C SER A 152 -18.67 -34.95 2.57
N GLY A 153 -18.47 -36.01 1.79
CA GLY A 153 -19.55 -36.81 1.25
C GLY A 153 -20.51 -37.19 2.38
N ILE A 154 -21.77 -36.80 2.23
CA ILE A 154 -22.85 -37.36 3.03
C ILE A 154 -22.80 -38.87 2.74
N PRO A 155 -22.53 -39.74 3.72
CA PRO A 155 -22.65 -41.17 3.46
C PRO A 155 -24.12 -41.43 3.15
N VAL A 156 -24.41 -41.83 1.92
CA VAL A 156 -25.75 -42.27 1.55
C VAL A 156 -26.00 -43.57 2.32
N SER A 157 -26.72 -43.48 3.42
CA SER A 157 -27.26 -44.66 4.10
C SER A 157 -28.30 -45.27 3.18
N ARG A 158 -27.93 -46.38 2.53
CA ARG A 158 -28.84 -47.24 1.79
C ARG A 158 -29.93 -47.74 2.76
N PRO A 159 -31.22 -47.64 2.44
CA PRO A 159 -32.24 -48.27 3.27
C PRO A 159 -32.11 -49.79 3.12
N ALA A 160 -32.20 -50.50 4.23
CA ALA A 160 -32.56 -51.90 4.25
C ALA A 160 -34.08 -51.98 4.41
N ASP A 161 -34.64 -52.96 3.71
CA ASP A 161 -36.05 -53.37 3.59
C ASP A 161 -36.90 -52.65 2.52
#